data_AF-A0A520BIR0-F1
#
_entry.id   AF-A0A520BIR0-F1
#
_cell.length_a   1.000
_cell.length_b   1.000
_cell.length_c   1.000
_cell.angle_alpha   90.00
_cell.angle_beta   90.00
_cell.angle_gamma   90.00
#
_symmetry.space_group_name_H-M   'P 1'
#
loop_
_entity.id
_entity.type
_entity.pdbx_description
1 polymer ?
#
loop_
_entity_poly.entity_id
_entity_poly.type
_entity_poly.pdbx_seq_one_letter_code
_entity_poly.pdbx_strand_id
1 'polypeptide(L)'
;MRRSAARIQKPPGGRAPRAPGAARGHLQRSGRPRAAAADRSCARPHHEPPVHGPRRRPLRRRRAVRLGRRHHPPRLSGTPLHQRSESDLMSPLVSDQVQRFALALFKPSPTNPRKRFNPTKLSELAESIKRHDVLQPVTARPNPEFAEGNGMPPLELVAGERRWRASQLAEAADLPALVKDLNDLEVLEIQLVENIERDDLHPLEEAGGIHDLMTCSHKAGKPLNTEDMGLKLGKSPRWVALRLELLRLCDEARAAFLDDVINASVAGLIARMPNVDQQREATARILTGFNGEPFTFRAAADYLRKEFMLDLARAPFNIHAIDYKVATTCTACPKRSGSKPDLFDDVKTGDLCQDSRCFAAKSEEAHQRLLQQCRDAGHRLVQGKDATKLLSGEVKLDSGHYVASEPCSDLTSDKRQLFDIFGAAQKGFVTIEHPTTHALVTWVPAKIVKKLLQAKGLLRAAAPKPAPAPAPV
;
A
#
# COMPACT_ATOMS: atom_id res chain seq x y z
N MET A 1 -1.96 30.01 -51.61
CA MET A 1 -2.86 30.42 -50.51
C MET A 1 -2.04 30.53 -49.23
N ARG A 2 -1.86 31.76 -48.72
CA ARG A 2 -1.09 32.09 -47.50
C ARG A 2 -2.04 32.16 -46.29
N ARG A 3 -1.74 31.49 -45.19
CA ARG A 3 -2.23 31.78 -43.81
C ARG A 3 -1.13 31.30 -42.83
N SER A 4 -0.24 32.18 -42.40
CA SER A 4 -0.31 33.08 -41.22
C SER A 4 -0.17 32.34 -39.89
N ALA A 5 1.06 32.33 -39.39
CA ALA A 5 1.44 31.95 -38.04
C ALA A 5 1.02 33.03 -37.03
N ALA A 6 0.28 32.65 -35.98
CA ALA A 6 -0.09 33.54 -34.89
C ALA A 6 0.93 33.43 -33.75
N ARG A 7 1.62 34.55 -33.53
CA ARG A 7 2.62 34.83 -32.50
C ARG A 7 1.88 35.23 -31.22
N ILE A 8 1.92 34.41 -30.17
CA ILE A 8 1.35 34.77 -28.87
C ILE A 8 2.40 35.51 -28.03
N GLN A 9 2.08 36.74 -27.66
CA GLN A 9 2.88 37.68 -26.90
C GLN A 9 2.82 37.37 -25.38
N LYS A 10 3.98 37.47 -24.71
CA LYS A 10 4.12 37.52 -23.24
C LYS A 10 3.57 38.86 -22.71
N PRO A 11 2.79 38.89 -21.61
CA PRO A 11 2.52 40.13 -20.89
C PRO A 11 3.64 40.47 -19.87
N PRO A 12 3.80 41.74 -19.49
CA PRO A 12 4.94 42.25 -18.75
C PRO A 12 4.80 42.10 -17.23
N GLY A 13 5.95 42.15 -16.54
CA GLY A 13 6.08 41.93 -15.10
C GLY A 13 5.42 42.99 -14.21
N GLY A 14 4.80 42.50 -13.14
CA GLY A 14 4.35 43.29 -11.99
C GLY A 14 5.18 42.96 -10.75
N ARG A 15 5.77 43.98 -10.13
CA ARG A 15 6.52 43.92 -8.86
C ARG A 15 5.60 43.48 -7.70
N ALA A 16 6.05 42.49 -6.92
CA ALA A 16 5.45 42.17 -5.63
C ALA A 16 5.97 43.11 -4.52
N PRO A 17 5.13 43.51 -3.55
CA PRO A 17 5.54 44.36 -2.43
C PRO A 17 6.33 43.58 -1.36
N ARG A 18 7.34 44.25 -0.78
CA ARG A 18 8.15 43.77 0.34
C ARG A 18 7.32 43.63 1.61
N ALA A 19 7.39 42.48 2.27
CA ALA A 19 6.93 42.29 3.65
C ALA A 19 8.06 42.65 4.66
N PRO A 20 7.73 43.20 5.84
CA PRO A 20 8.71 43.71 6.79
C PRO A 20 9.30 42.59 7.67
N GLY A 21 10.56 42.78 8.05
CA GLY A 21 11.32 41.84 8.86
C GLY A 21 10.88 41.80 10.33
N ALA A 22 11.04 40.63 10.95
CA ALA A 22 10.96 40.46 12.39
C ALA A 22 12.17 39.63 12.89
N ALA A 23 13.02 40.36 13.62
CA ALA A 23 13.82 40.00 14.79
C ALA A 23 14.43 38.58 14.89
N ARG A 24 15.76 38.54 14.86
CA ARG A 24 16.61 37.51 15.47
C ARG A 24 16.40 37.51 16.99
N GLY A 25 15.96 36.38 17.54
CA GLY A 25 16.00 36.09 18.96
C GLY A 25 16.99 34.95 19.24
N HIS A 26 18.14 35.28 19.84
CA HIS A 26 19.01 34.32 20.51
C HIS A 26 18.25 33.64 21.65
N LEU A 27 18.25 32.31 21.71
CA LEU A 27 18.03 31.61 22.98
C LEU A 27 19.09 30.55 23.20
N GLN A 28 19.54 30.57 24.45
CA GLN A 28 20.77 30.01 24.97
C GLN A 28 20.64 28.51 25.25
N ARG A 29 21.80 27.85 25.22
CA ARG A 29 22.02 26.51 25.78
C ARG A 29 21.87 26.56 27.31
N SER A 30 20.96 25.75 27.82
CA SER A 30 20.94 25.21 29.19
C SER A 30 20.15 23.91 29.09
N GLY A 31 20.50 22.75 29.62
CA GLY A 31 21.45 22.31 30.63
C GLY A 31 20.93 20.92 30.98
N ARG A 32 21.79 19.89 30.96
CA ARG A 32 21.43 18.54 31.40
C ARG A 32 21.10 18.53 32.90
N PRO A 33 20.23 17.63 33.35
CA PRO A 33 20.52 16.91 34.58
C PRO A 33 20.59 15.40 34.37
N ARG A 34 21.56 14.81 35.06
CA ARG A 34 21.78 13.37 35.23
C ARG A 34 20.91 12.83 36.37
N ALA A 35 20.43 11.61 36.16
CA ALA A 35 20.26 10.50 37.10
C ALA A 35 19.26 10.61 38.28
N ALA A 36 18.30 9.68 38.28
CA ALA A 36 18.04 8.81 39.42
C ALA A 36 17.39 7.50 38.91
N ALA A 37 18.08 6.38 39.16
CA ALA A 37 17.60 5.04 38.93
C ALA A 37 16.81 4.56 40.16
N ALA A 38 15.73 3.81 39.95
CA ALA A 38 15.13 2.95 40.95
C ALA A 38 14.48 1.74 40.28
N ASP A 39 14.76 0.58 40.88
CA ASP A 39 14.34 -0.77 40.56
C ASP A 39 12.87 -0.94 40.20
N ARG A 40 12.61 -1.89 39.28
CA ARG A 40 11.64 -2.97 39.49
C ARG A 40 11.84 -4.11 38.49
N SER A 41 12.10 -5.27 39.06
CA SER A 41 12.11 -6.62 38.50
C SER A 41 10.84 -6.95 37.71
N CYS A 42 10.97 -7.72 36.62
CA CYS A 42 10.14 -8.91 36.36
C CYS A 42 10.71 -9.79 35.23
N ALA A 43 10.79 -11.07 35.57
CA ALA A 43 11.14 -12.29 34.85
C ALA A 43 11.13 -12.34 33.30
N ARG A 44 12.18 -12.97 32.74
CA ARG A 44 12.22 -13.60 31.41
C ARG A 44 12.05 -15.12 31.54
N PRO A 45 11.36 -15.80 30.62
CA PRO A 45 11.52 -17.24 30.45
C PRO A 45 12.17 -17.64 29.12
N HIS A 46 13.08 -18.62 29.25
CA HIS A 46 13.38 -19.77 28.39
C HIS A 46 14.19 -19.62 27.10
N HIS A 47 15.45 -20.07 27.22
CA HIS A 47 16.30 -20.66 26.20
C HIS A 47 15.76 -22.02 25.73
N GLU A 48 15.70 -22.25 24.42
CA GLU A 48 15.58 -23.60 23.82
C GLU A 48 16.96 -24.27 23.66
N PRO A 49 17.08 -25.60 23.89
CA PRO A 49 18.30 -26.37 23.67
C PRO A 49 18.33 -27.05 22.27
N PRO A 50 19.52 -27.51 21.81
CA PRO A 50 19.70 -28.04 20.45
C PRO A 50 19.21 -29.48 20.28
N VAL A 51 18.63 -29.77 19.12
CA VAL A 51 18.12 -31.10 18.73
C VAL A 51 19.26 -32.00 18.26
N HIS A 52 19.45 -33.13 18.96
CA HIS A 52 20.34 -34.23 18.59
C HIS A 52 19.74 -35.10 17.47
N GLY A 53 20.53 -35.38 16.42
CA GLY A 53 20.19 -36.35 15.37
C GLY A 53 20.29 -37.82 15.84
N PRO A 54 19.59 -38.76 15.17
CA PRO A 54 19.52 -40.14 15.63
C PRO A 54 20.77 -40.96 15.26
N ARG A 55 21.26 -41.70 16.27
CA ARG A 55 22.35 -42.68 16.22
C ARG A 55 21.95 -43.92 15.39
N ARG A 56 22.75 -44.29 14.38
CA ARG A 56 22.65 -45.60 13.70
C ARG A 56 23.50 -46.65 14.43
N ARG A 57 22.91 -47.80 14.74
CA ARG A 57 23.55 -49.00 15.33
C ARG A 57 24.50 -49.69 14.33
N PRO A 58 25.56 -50.37 14.80
CA PRO A 58 26.47 -51.13 13.93
C PRO A 58 25.93 -52.55 13.68
N LEU A 59 25.99 -53.01 12.43
CA LEU A 59 25.79 -54.43 12.08
C LEU A 59 27.14 -55.12 11.86
N ARG A 60 27.20 -56.34 12.40
CA ARG A 60 28.36 -57.22 12.49
C ARG A 60 28.80 -57.78 11.13
N ARG A 61 30.11 -58.01 11.06
CA ARG A 61 30.89 -58.83 10.11
C ARG A 61 30.18 -60.10 9.62
N ARG A 62 30.31 -60.41 8.31
CA ARG A 62 30.64 -61.77 7.83
C ARG A 62 31.51 -61.77 6.56
N ARG A 63 32.69 -62.38 6.73
CA ARG A 63 33.52 -63.23 5.84
C ARG A 63 33.70 -62.92 4.35
N ALA A 64 34.98 -62.78 4.02
CA ALA A 64 35.57 -63.00 2.71
C ALA A 64 35.48 -64.48 2.25
N VAL A 65 35.33 -64.68 0.94
CA VAL A 65 35.85 -65.84 0.21
C VAL A 65 36.45 -65.33 -1.10
N ARG A 66 37.76 -65.48 -1.24
CA ARG A 66 38.51 -65.40 -2.50
C ARG A 66 38.30 -66.70 -3.27
N LEU A 67 38.00 -66.61 -4.57
CA LEU A 67 38.50 -67.56 -5.56
C LEU A 67 38.74 -66.79 -6.87
N GLY A 68 40.00 -66.76 -7.31
CA GLY A 68 40.38 -66.13 -8.57
C GLY A 68 40.09 -67.00 -9.77
N ARG A 69 40.17 -66.40 -10.97
CA ARG A 69 40.81 -67.01 -12.16
C ARG A 69 40.86 -66.01 -13.32
N ARG A 70 42.10 -65.81 -13.78
CA ARG A 70 42.62 -65.68 -15.16
C ARG A 70 42.11 -64.53 -16.05
N HIS A 71 43.08 -63.68 -16.41
CA HIS A 71 43.07 -62.77 -17.54
C HIS A 71 43.05 -63.51 -18.89
N HIS A 72 42.16 -63.08 -19.77
CA HIS A 72 42.29 -63.20 -21.23
C HIS A 72 41.83 -61.88 -21.87
N PRO A 73 42.61 -61.28 -22.78
CA PRO A 73 42.19 -60.05 -23.48
C PRO A 73 41.18 -60.40 -24.58
N PRO A 74 40.11 -59.62 -24.79
CA PRO A 74 39.29 -59.80 -25.97
C PRO A 74 40.01 -59.26 -27.21
N ARG A 75 39.89 -60.03 -28.28
CA ARG A 75 40.43 -59.80 -29.61
C ARG A 75 39.87 -58.52 -30.23
N LEU A 76 40.72 -57.83 -30.99
CA LEU A 76 40.33 -56.85 -32.00
C LEU A 76 39.53 -57.57 -33.09
N SER A 77 38.22 -57.31 -33.17
CA SER A 77 37.40 -57.60 -34.34
C SER A 77 36.82 -56.27 -34.83
N GLY A 78 37.21 -55.86 -36.03
CA GLY A 78 36.72 -54.65 -36.68
C GLY A 78 35.21 -54.66 -36.79
N THR A 79 34.59 -53.61 -36.26
CA THR A 79 33.19 -53.26 -36.53
C THR A 79 33.11 -52.59 -37.90
N PRO A 80 32.15 -52.97 -38.75
CA PRO A 80 31.89 -52.27 -39.99
C PRO A 80 31.37 -50.87 -39.66
N LEU A 81 31.75 -49.88 -40.47
CA LEU A 81 31.16 -48.54 -40.49
C LEU A 81 29.65 -48.67 -40.70
N HIS A 82 28.89 -48.69 -39.61
CA HIS A 82 27.43 -48.63 -39.65
C HIS A 82 27.06 -47.22 -40.08
N GLN A 83 26.51 -47.11 -41.29
CA GLN A 83 25.84 -45.92 -41.76
C GLN A 83 24.75 -45.58 -40.73
N ARG A 84 24.89 -44.44 -40.04
CA ARG A 84 23.85 -43.93 -39.15
C ARG A 84 22.61 -43.65 -39.99
N SER A 85 21.53 -44.36 -39.74
CA SER A 85 20.22 -44.03 -40.31
C SER A 85 19.72 -42.73 -39.70
N GLU A 86 18.96 -41.94 -40.48
CA GLU A 86 18.38 -40.65 -40.03
C GLU A 86 17.46 -40.80 -38.80
N SER A 87 17.05 -42.01 -38.46
CA SER A 87 16.28 -42.35 -37.25
C SER A 87 17.06 -42.19 -35.93
N ASP A 88 18.39 -42.17 -35.95
CA ASP A 88 19.23 -41.98 -34.74
C ASP A 88 19.35 -40.50 -34.32
N LEU A 89 18.83 -39.56 -35.11
CA LEU A 89 18.87 -38.11 -34.81
C LEU A 89 17.74 -37.64 -33.88
N MET A 90 16.78 -38.49 -33.54
CA MET A 90 15.73 -38.15 -32.58
C MET A 90 16.10 -38.63 -31.17
N SER A 91 17.21 -38.10 -30.65
CA SER A 91 17.32 -38.00 -29.19
C SER A 91 16.13 -37.19 -28.69
N PRO A 92 15.51 -37.55 -27.55
CA PRO A 92 14.43 -36.75 -27.01
C PRO A 92 14.96 -35.33 -26.83
N LEU A 93 14.31 -34.37 -27.50
CA LEU A 93 14.65 -32.95 -27.40
C LEU A 93 14.65 -32.52 -25.95
N VAL A 94 13.76 -33.12 -25.17
CA VAL A 94 13.68 -33.02 -23.72
C VAL A 94 14.83 -33.82 -23.10
N SER A 95 15.71 -33.12 -22.40
CA SER A 95 16.85 -33.72 -21.72
C SER A 95 17.23 -32.89 -20.51
N ASP A 96 17.56 -33.57 -19.40
CA ASP A 96 18.14 -32.93 -18.21
C ASP A 96 19.63 -32.59 -18.39
N GLN A 97 20.21 -32.87 -19.56
CA GLN A 97 21.59 -32.53 -19.90
C GLN A 97 21.64 -31.25 -20.74
N VAL A 98 22.69 -30.45 -20.51
CA VAL A 98 22.96 -29.26 -21.32
C VAL A 98 23.45 -29.70 -22.69
N GLN A 99 22.78 -29.22 -23.75
CA GLN A 99 23.12 -29.49 -25.14
C GLN A 99 23.23 -28.16 -25.91
N ARG A 100 23.95 -28.15 -27.05
CA ARG A 100 24.04 -26.96 -27.90
C ARG A 100 23.02 -27.02 -29.01
N PHE A 101 22.33 -25.91 -29.25
CA PHE A 101 21.34 -25.78 -30.32
C PHE A 101 21.64 -24.54 -31.15
N ALA A 102 21.41 -24.65 -32.46
CA ALA A 102 21.55 -23.52 -33.37
C ALA A 102 20.67 -22.34 -32.95
N LEU A 103 21.22 -21.13 -33.02
CA LEU A 103 20.56 -19.90 -32.56
C LEU A 103 19.21 -19.65 -33.25
N ALA A 104 19.09 -20.03 -34.52
CA ALA A 104 17.89 -19.85 -35.33
C ALA A 104 16.67 -20.66 -34.85
N LEU A 105 16.90 -21.70 -34.03
CA LEU A 105 15.83 -22.55 -33.50
C LEU A 105 15.06 -21.88 -32.37
N PHE A 106 15.69 -20.93 -31.66
CA PHE A 106 15.07 -20.30 -30.50
C PHE A 106 14.10 -19.19 -30.91
N LYS A 107 12.96 -19.15 -30.23
CA LYS A 107 11.95 -18.11 -30.32
C LYS A 107 11.75 -17.46 -28.95
N PRO A 108 11.53 -16.13 -28.88
CA PRO A 108 11.18 -15.48 -27.64
C PRO A 108 9.82 -16.00 -27.16
N SER A 109 9.67 -16.13 -25.85
CA SER A 109 8.37 -16.48 -25.28
C SER A 109 7.44 -15.27 -25.27
N PRO A 110 6.16 -15.43 -25.70
CA PRO A 110 5.18 -14.34 -25.67
C PRO A 110 4.82 -13.91 -24.25
N THR A 111 5.11 -14.75 -23.25
CA THR A 111 4.74 -14.52 -21.85
C THR A 111 5.84 -13.89 -21.01
N ASN A 112 7.01 -13.58 -21.58
CA ASN A 112 8.10 -13.00 -20.80
C ASN A 112 7.69 -11.61 -20.25
N PRO A 113 7.66 -11.41 -18.92
CA PRO A 113 7.25 -10.15 -18.31
C PRO A 113 8.20 -9.00 -18.60
N ARG A 114 9.49 -9.28 -18.86
CA ARG A 114 10.50 -8.25 -19.12
C ARG A 114 10.40 -7.74 -20.55
N LYS A 115 9.95 -6.49 -20.71
CA LYS A 115 9.83 -5.86 -22.05
C LYS A 115 10.96 -4.87 -22.35
N ARG A 116 11.64 -4.39 -21.31
CA ARG A 116 12.70 -3.37 -21.42
C ARG A 116 14.10 -3.98 -21.26
N PHE A 117 15.00 -3.63 -22.19
CA PHE A 117 16.40 -4.06 -22.19
C PHE A 117 17.32 -2.86 -22.39
N ASN A 118 18.38 -2.75 -21.58
CA ASN A 118 19.38 -1.70 -21.73
C ASN A 118 20.37 -2.08 -22.84
N PRO A 119 20.51 -1.27 -23.91
CA PRO A 119 21.33 -1.61 -25.07
C PRO A 119 22.82 -1.69 -24.75
N THR A 120 23.32 -0.84 -23.84
CA THR A 120 24.73 -0.83 -23.40
C THR A 120 25.07 -2.13 -22.67
N LYS A 121 24.27 -2.50 -21.66
CA LYS A 121 24.48 -3.75 -20.91
C LYS A 121 24.36 -5.00 -21.79
N LEU A 122 23.54 -4.94 -22.84
CA LEU A 122 23.39 -6.05 -23.79
C LEU A 122 24.63 -6.18 -24.69
N SER A 123 25.21 -5.05 -25.12
CA SER A 123 26.42 -5.01 -25.94
C SER A 123 27.65 -5.52 -25.16
N GLU A 124 27.80 -5.10 -23.90
CA GLU A 124 28.84 -5.61 -23.00
C GLU A 124 28.75 -7.13 -22.82
N LEU A 125 27.53 -7.66 -22.67
CA LEU A 125 27.30 -9.10 -22.58
C LEU A 125 27.66 -9.81 -23.90
N ALA A 126 27.35 -9.21 -25.05
CA ALA A 126 27.72 -9.76 -26.35
C ALA A 126 29.24 -9.83 -26.55
N GLU A 127 29.99 -8.79 -26.15
CA GLU A 127 31.47 -8.82 -26.16
C GLU A 127 32.05 -9.87 -25.21
N SER A 128 31.41 -10.09 -24.06
CA SER A 128 31.79 -11.17 -23.15
C SER A 128 31.55 -12.55 -23.79
N ILE A 129 30.40 -12.74 -24.45
CA ILE A 129 30.07 -14.00 -25.15
C ILE A 129 31.05 -14.27 -26.29
N LYS A 130 31.47 -13.24 -27.05
CA LYS A 130 32.51 -13.40 -28.08
C LYS A 130 33.84 -13.92 -27.50
N ARG A 131 34.18 -13.53 -26.27
CA ARG A 131 35.46 -13.91 -25.62
C ARG A 131 35.40 -15.24 -24.87
N HIS A 132 34.28 -15.53 -24.23
CA HIS A 132 34.18 -16.61 -23.24
C HIS A 132 33.07 -17.63 -23.55
N ASP A 133 32.39 -17.48 -24.69
CA ASP A 133 31.15 -18.20 -25.01
C ASP A 133 30.05 -17.95 -23.95
N VAL A 134 28.89 -18.56 -24.13
CA VAL A 134 27.78 -18.50 -23.17
C VAL A 134 28.08 -19.45 -22.00
N LEU A 135 28.52 -18.91 -20.87
CA LEU A 135 28.90 -19.71 -19.70
C LEU A 135 27.71 -20.37 -18.98
N GLN A 136 26.58 -19.68 -18.90
CA GLN A 136 25.37 -20.20 -18.27
C GLN A 136 24.36 -20.61 -19.35
N PRO A 137 23.88 -21.87 -19.39
CA PRO A 137 22.95 -22.34 -20.40
C PRO A 137 21.57 -21.68 -20.25
N VAL A 138 20.90 -21.43 -21.37
CA VAL A 138 19.50 -20.96 -21.37
C VAL A 138 18.55 -22.11 -21.07
N THR A 139 17.35 -21.81 -20.60
CA THR A 139 16.29 -22.82 -20.45
C THR A 139 15.28 -22.62 -21.57
N ALA A 140 14.91 -23.70 -22.24
CA ALA A 140 13.90 -23.67 -23.29
C ALA A 140 12.95 -24.87 -23.18
N ARG A 141 11.84 -24.82 -23.92
CA ARG A 141 10.95 -25.96 -24.14
C ARG A 141 10.68 -26.13 -25.65
N PRO A 142 10.29 -27.32 -26.12
CA PRO A 142 9.72 -27.46 -27.45
C PRO A 142 8.51 -26.54 -27.61
N ASN A 143 8.36 -25.87 -28.75
CA ASN A 143 7.20 -25.03 -29.00
C ASN A 143 5.91 -25.88 -29.04
N PRO A 144 4.94 -25.64 -28.14
CA PRO A 144 3.70 -26.43 -28.08
C PRO A 144 2.81 -26.25 -29.32
N GLU A 145 2.96 -25.16 -30.06
CA GLU A 145 2.15 -24.87 -31.27
C GLU A 145 2.73 -25.48 -32.56
N PHE A 146 3.89 -26.15 -32.48
CA PHE A 146 4.50 -26.76 -33.66
C PHE A 146 3.74 -28.03 -34.07
N ALA A 147 3.03 -27.96 -35.20
CA ALA A 147 2.46 -29.14 -35.84
C ALA A 147 3.59 -30.04 -36.35
N GLU A 148 3.54 -31.32 -35.98
CA GLU A 148 4.56 -32.31 -36.35
C GLU A 148 4.81 -32.31 -37.87
N GLY A 149 6.08 -32.19 -38.24
CA GLY A 149 6.58 -32.30 -39.61
C GLY A 149 7.99 -32.91 -39.62
N ASN A 150 8.62 -33.03 -40.78
CA ASN A 150 9.94 -33.69 -40.94
C ASN A 150 11.13 -32.89 -40.35
N GLY A 151 10.88 -31.96 -39.42
CA GLY A 151 11.90 -31.06 -38.86
C GLY A 151 11.81 -30.95 -37.34
N MET A 152 12.87 -30.41 -36.74
CA MET A 152 12.93 -30.18 -35.30
C MET A 152 12.01 -29.01 -34.90
N PRO A 153 11.17 -29.14 -33.87
CA PRO A 153 10.33 -28.05 -33.40
C PRO A 153 11.20 -26.87 -32.95
N PRO A 154 10.78 -25.61 -33.23
CA PRO A 154 11.44 -24.45 -32.67
C PRO A 154 11.39 -24.51 -31.14
N LEU A 155 12.42 -23.97 -30.50
CA LEU A 155 12.54 -23.94 -29.05
C LEU A 155 12.02 -22.61 -28.51
N GLU A 156 11.04 -22.65 -27.63
CA GLU A 156 10.58 -21.46 -26.91
C GLU A 156 11.50 -21.17 -25.72
N LEU A 157 12.01 -19.94 -25.63
CA LEU A 157 12.86 -19.51 -24.52
C LEU A 157 12.06 -19.34 -23.23
N VAL A 158 12.35 -20.17 -22.24
CA VAL A 158 11.78 -20.08 -20.89
C VAL A 158 12.60 -19.13 -20.01
N ALA A 159 13.93 -19.22 -20.05
CA ALA A 159 14.81 -18.33 -19.28
C ALA A 159 16.10 -18.03 -20.02
N GLY A 160 16.64 -16.81 -19.81
CA GLY A 160 17.90 -16.40 -20.43
C GLY A 160 17.77 -15.61 -21.73
N GLU A 161 16.66 -14.91 -21.97
CA GLU A 161 16.46 -14.12 -23.20
C GLU A 161 17.59 -13.11 -23.46
N ARG A 162 18.13 -12.48 -22.42
CA ARG A 162 19.30 -11.58 -22.56
C ARG A 162 20.52 -12.27 -23.14
N ARG A 163 20.77 -13.54 -22.76
CA ARG A 163 21.87 -14.33 -23.29
C ARG A 163 21.63 -14.66 -24.75
N TRP A 164 20.42 -15.11 -25.10
CA TRP A 164 20.05 -15.34 -26.49
C TRP A 164 20.20 -14.08 -27.37
N ARG A 165 19.65 -12.93 -26.96
CA ARG A 165 19.81 -11.66 -27.69
C ARG A 165 21.28 -11.22 -27.80
N ALA A 166 22.06 -11.36 -26.74
CA ALA A 166 23.47 -11.04 -26.77
C ALA A 166 24.27 -12.01 -27.66
N SER A 167 23.89 -13.29 -27.71
CA SER A 167 24.46 -14.28 -28.64
C SER A 167 24.15 -13.96 -30.10
N GLN A 168 22.97 -13.39 -30.39
CA GLN A 168 22.65 -12.87 -31.73
C GLN A 168 23.56 -11.71 -32.10
N LEU A 169 23.74 -10.73 -31.21
CA LEU A 169 24.68 -9.61 -31.41
C LEU A 169 26.15 -10.06 -31.50
N ALA A 170 26.47 -11.17 -30.83
CA ALA A 170 27.78 -11.79 -30.88
C ALA A 170 28.03 -12.58 -32.17
N GLU A 171 27.02 -12.76 -33.03
CA GLU A 171 27.06 -13.61 -34.23
C GLU A 171 27.48 -15.06 -33.92
N ALA A 172 27.08 -15.56 -32.74
CA ALA A 172 27.31 -16.97 -32.41
C ALA A 172 26.50 -17.89 -33.35
N ALA A 173 27.01 -19.10 -33.60
CA ALA A 173 26.31 -20.09 -34.43
C ALA A 173 25.24 -20.86 -33.62
N ASP A 174 25.58 -21.17 -32.37
CA ASP A 174 24.78 -21.96 -31.44
C ASP A 174 24.92 -21.42 -30.01
N LEU A 175 24.09 -21.94 -29.10
CA LEU A 175 24.25 -21.67 -27.67
C LEU A 175 23.90 -22.90 -26.81
N PRO A 176 24.48 -23.05 -25.61
CA PRO A 176 24.12 -24.10 -24.68
C PRO A 176 22.75 -23.85 -24.07
N ALA A 177 21.90 -24.87 -24.09
CA ALA A 177 20.55 -24.83 -23.55
C ALA A 177 20.19 -26.14 -22.82
N LEU A 178 19.30 -26.00 -21.84
CA LEU A 178 18.60 -27.07 -21.18
C LEU A 178 17.16 -27.08 -21.67
N VAL A 179 16.76 -28.15 -22.36
CA VAL A 179 15.41 -28.26 -22.94
C VAL A 179 14.55 -29.15 -22.06
N LYS A 180 13.51 -28.56 -21.49
CA LYS A 180 12.58 -29.23 -20.58
C LYS A 180 11.20 -29.38 -21.20
N ASP A 181 10.50 -30.44 -20.83
CA ASP A 181 9.07 -30.57 -21.09
C ASP A 181 8.31 -29.76 -20.04
N LEU A 182 7.70 -28.64 -20.44
CA LEU A 182 7.06 -27.69 -19.54
C LEU A 182 5.74 -27.21 -20.13
N ASN A 183 4.69 -27.25 -19.33
CA ASN A 183 3.41 -26.65 -19.70
C ASN A 183 3.44 -25.11 -19.56
N ASP A 184 2.43 -24.43 -20.08
CA ASP A 184 2.39 -22.94 -20.10
C ASP A 184 2.43 -22.32 -18.70
N LEU A 185 1.82 -22.98 -17.71
CA LEU A 185 1.82 -22.49 -16.33
C LEU A 185 3.22 -22.61 -15.70
N GLU A 186 3.91 -23.72 -15.95
CA GLU A 186 5.27 -23.94 -15.47
C GLU A 186 6.25 -22.95 -16.11
N VAL A 187 6.07 -22.65 -17.40
CA VAL A 187 6.86 -21.62 -18.10
C VAL A 187 6.64 -20.25 -17.47
N LEU A 188 5.38 -19.85 -17.26
CA LEU A 188 5.04 -18.58 -16.60
C LEU A 188 5.64 -18.50 -15.19
N GLU A 189 5.56 -19.58 -14.41
CA GLU A 189 6.10 -19.64 -13.06
C GLU A 189 7.63 -19.50 -13.05
N ILE A 190 8.34 -20.25 -13.89
CA ILE A 190 9.80 -20.18 -14.00
C ILE A 190 10.24 -18.79 -14.47
N GLN A 191 9.55 -18.22 -15.46
CA GLN A 191 9.81 -16.87 -15.95
C GLN A 191 9.63 -15.82 -14.86
N LEU A 192 8.56 -15.91 -14.07
CA LEU A 192 8.29 -14.97 -13.01
C LEU A 192 9.32 -15.07 -11.88
N VAL A 193 9.65 -16.29 -11.44
CA VAL A 193 10.64 -16.53 -10.38
C VAL A 193 12.03 -16.03 -10.80
N GLU A 194 12.51 -16.40 -11.99
CA GLU A 194 13.83 -15.95 -12.47
C GLU A 194 13.89 -14.44 -12.58
N ASN A 195 12.82 -13.78 -13.06
CA ASN A 195 12.84 -12.33 -13.22
C ASN A 195 12.72 -11.57 -11.88
N ILE A 196 12.00 -12.09 -10.89
CA ILE A 196 11.91 -11.48 -9.54
C ILE A 196 13.25 -11.53 -8.80
N GLU A 197 14.09 -12.51 -9.10
CA GLU A 197 15.47 -12.58 -8.57
C GLU A 197 16.42 -11.58 -9.23
N ARG A 198 15.97 -10.82 -10.25
CA ARG A 198 16.80 -9.83 -10.94
C ARG A 198 16.56 -8.44 -10.37
N ASP A 199 17.65 -7.73 -10.11
CA ASP A 199 17.61 -6.35 -9.63
C ASP A 199 17.04 -5.34 -10.66
N ASP A 200 16.77 -5.74 -11.90
CA ASP A 200 16.40 -4.85 -13.00
C ASP A 200 14.98 -5.02 -13.56
N LEU A 201 14.13 -5.85 -12.93
CA LEU A 201 12.71 -5.94 -13.29
C LEU A 201 11.92 -4.80 -12.61
N HIS A 202 11.11 -4.08 -13.39
CA HIS A 202 10.32 -2.99 -12.82
C HIS A 202 9.14 -3.55 -11.99
N PRO A 203 8.75 -2.97 -10.84
CA PRO A 203 7.66 -3.50 -10.02
C PRO A 203 6.29 -3.61 -10.71
N LEU A 204 6.04 -2.82 -11.76
CA LEU A 204 4.85 -2.97 -12.61
C LEU A 204 4.91 -4.22 -13.51
N GLU A 205 6.10 -4.61 -13.96
CA GLU A 205 6.32 -5.85 -14.72
C GLU A 205 6.19 -7.06 -13.79
N GLU A 206 6.72 -6.98 -12.55
CA GLU A 206 6.48 -7.97 -11.49
C GLU A 206 4.98 -8.16 -11.25
N ALA A 207 4.26 -7.05 -11.05
CA ALA A 207 2.82 -7.07 -10.80
C ALA A 207 2.03 -7.71 -11.95
N GLY A 208 2.40 -7.40 -13.20
CA GLY A 208 1.83 -8.00 -14.39
C GLY A 208 2.04 -9.52 -14.44
N GLY A 209 3.29 -9.97 -14.24
CA GLY A 209 3.60 -11.41 -14.24
C GLY A 209 2.88 -12.18 -13.14
N ILE A 210 2.75 -11.60 -11.93
CA ILE A 210 1.96 -12.19 -10.84
C ILE A 210 0.50 -12.31 -11.25
N HIS A 211 -0.09 -11.24 -11.79
CA HIS A 211 -1.48 -11.23 -12.22
C HIS A 211 -1.74 -12.26 -13.33
N ASP A 212 -0.85 -12.35 -14.31
CA ASP A 212 -0.97 -13.28 -15.44
C ASP A 212 -0.88 -14.73 -14.96
N LEU A 213 0.07 -15.05 -14.07
CA LEU A 213 0.17 -16.38 -13.47
C LEU A 213 -1.09 -16.75 -12.69
N MET A 214 -1.61 -15.85 -11.83
CA MET A 214 -2.84 -16.09 -11.08
C MET A 214 -4.04 -16.30 -12.01
N THR A 215 -4.14 -15.50 -13.08
CA THR A 215 -5.21 -15.59 -14.08
C THR A 215 -5.16 -16.91 -14.85
N CYS A 216 -3.98 -17.31 -15.32
CA CYS A 216 -3.81 -18.57 -16.04
C CYS A 216 -4.04 -19.77 -15.13
N SER A 217 -3.58 -19.72 -13.88
CA SER A 217 -3.81 -20.80 -12.91
C SER A 217 -5.30 -20.96 -12.59
N HIS A 218 -6.02 -19.85 -12.45
CA HIS A 218 -7.49 -19.87 -12.30
C HIS A 218 -8.18 -20.53 -13.49
N LYS A 219 -7.81 -20.16 -14.73
CA LYS A 219 -8.36 -20.78 -15.96
C LYS A 219 -8.08 -22.29 -16.04
N ALA A 220 -6.95 -22.73 -15.50
CA ALA A 220 -6.57 -24.14 -15.43
C ALA A 220 -7.20 -24.91 -14.26
N GLY A 221 -8.15 -24.31 -13.53
CA GLY A 221 -8.86 -24.94 -12.41
C GLY A 221 -8.05 -25.00 -11.11
N LYS A 222 -6.94 -24.26 -11.02
CA LYS A 222 -6.07 -24.17 -9.83
C LYS A 222 -5.94 -22.71 -9.38
N PRO A 223 -7.00 -22.08 -8.85
CA PRO A 223 -6.93 -20.68 -8.42
C PRO A 223 -5.86 -20.51 -7.34
N LEU A 224 -4.95 -19.56 -7.56
CA LEU A 224 -3.94 -19.15 -6.57
C LEU A 224 -4.43 -17.89 -5.86
N ASN A 225 -4.28 -17.84 -4.55
CA ASN A 225 -4.49 -16.62 -3.77
C ASN A 225 -3.15 -15.92 -3.44
N THR A 226 -3.19 -14.82 -2.68
CA THR A 226 -1.98 -14.07 -2.28
C THR A 226 -1.04 -14.86 -1.38
N GLU A 227 -1.56 -15.78 -0.56
CA GLU A 227 -0.76 -16.67 0.30
C GLU A 227 -0.02 -17.71 -0.53
N ASP A 228 -0.71 -18.38 -1.45
CA ASP A 228 -0.11 -19.38 -2.35
C ASP A 228 0.99 -18.75 -3.21
N MET A 229 0.73 -17.54 -3.72
CA MET A 229 1.72 -16.76 -4.48
C MET A 229 2.91 -16.34 -3.63
N GLY A 230 2.69 -15.97 -2.37
CA GLY A 230 3.77 -15.65 -1.43
C GLY A 230 4.71 -16.84 -1.22
N LEU A 231 4.14 -18.04 -1.02
CA LEU A 231 4.91 -19.28 -0.87
C LEU A 231 5.70 -19.61 -2.13
N LYS A 232 5.07 -19.53 -3.32
CA LYS A 232 5.74 -19.79 -4.61
C LYS A 232 6.90 -18.85 -4.89
N LEU A 233 6.76 -17.57 -4.54
CA LEU A 233 7.76 -16.53 -4.83
C LEU A 233 8.77 -16.31 -3.70
N GLY A 234 8.63 -16.99 -2.56
CA GLY A 234 9.44 -16.72 -1.36
C GLY A 234 9.25 -15.30 -0.83
N LYS A 235 8.05 -14.72 -0.97
CA LYS A 235 7.69 -13.36 -0.53
C LYS A 235 6.52 -13.42 0.45
N SER A 236 6.28 -12.32 1.19
CA SER A 236 5.10 -12.25 2.06
C SER A 236 3.81 -12.08 1.24
N PRO A 237 2.65 -12.57 1.73
CA PRO A 237 1.36 -12.34 1.09
C PRO A 237 1.07 -10.84 0.91
N ARG A 238 1.48 -10.02 1.88
CA ARG A 238 1.45 -8.56 1.80
C ARG A 238 2.23 -8.02 0.58
N TRP A 239 3.43 -8.52 0.33
CA TRP A 239 4.24 -8.06 -0.79
C TRP A 239 3.50 -8.33 -2.11
N VAL A 240 2.93 -9.53 -2.26
CA VAL A 240 2.13 -9.90 -3.44
C VAL A 240 0.92 -8.99 -3.58
N ALA A 241 0.16 -8.76 -2.51
CA ALA A 241 -1.00 -7.88 -2.51
C ALA A 241 -0.64 -6.44 -2.93
N LEU A 242 0.42 -5.87 -2.34
CA LEU A 242 0.91 -4.53 -2.70
C LEU A 242 1.36 -4.43 -4.15
N ARG A 243 2.03 -5.48 -4.67
CA ARG A 243 2.42 -5.52 -6.09
C ARG A 243 1.21 -5.51 -7.00
N LEU A 244 0.24 -6.37 -6.76
CA LEU A 244 -0.99 -6.44 -7.56
C LEU A 244 -1.76 -5.11 -7.58
N GLU A 245 -1.82 -4.39 -6.45
CA GLU A 245 -2.48 -3.08 -6.40
C GLU A 245 -1.81 -2.04 -7.32
N LEU A 246 -0.51 -2.16 -7.64
CA LEU A 246 0.16 -1.25 -8.58
C LEU A 246 -0.47 -1.27 -9.99
N LEU A 247 -1.11 -2.37 -10.37
CA LEU A 247 -1.84 -2.44 -11.65
C LEU A 247 -3.03 -1.49 -11.71
N ARG A 248 -3.53 -1.04 -10.55
CA ARG A 248 -4.70 -0.17 -10.40
C ARG A 248 -4.34 1.31 -10.24
N LEU A 249 -3.07 1.66 -10.43
CA LEU A 249 -2.62 3.06 -10.48
C LEU A 249 -3.30 3.81 -11.62
N CYS A 250 -3.71 5.05 -11.36
CA CYS A 250 -4.10 6.00 -12.39
C CYS A 250 -2.93 6.33 -13.33
N ASP A 251 -3.25 6.84 -14.52
CA ASP A 251 -2.27 7.08 -15.57
C ASP A 251 -1.14 8.03 -15.13
N GLU A 252 -1.47 9.09 -14.39
CA GLU A 252 -0.49 10.05 -13.87
C GLU A 252 0.47 9.40 -12.85
N ALA A 253 -0.06 8.60 -11.93
CA ALA A 253 0.76 7.92 -10.93
C ALA A 253 1.64 6.84 -11.57
N ARG A 254 1.09 6.13 -12.56
CA ARG A 254 1.82 5.13 -13.34
C ARG A 254 2.95 5.78 -14.14
N ALA A 255 2.71 6.91 -14.81
CA ALA A 255 3.73 7.65 -15.54
C ALA A 255 4.83 8.13 -14.59
N ALA A 256 4.47 8.80 -13.49
CA ALA A 256 5.44 9.26 -12.50
C ALA A 256 6.26 8.11 -11.88
N PHE A 257 5.66 6.93 -11.73
CA PHE A 257 6.36 5.75 -11.23
C PHE A 257 7.33 5.19 -12.28
N LEU A 258 6.92 5.10 -13.55
CA LEU A 258 7.77 4.63 -14.64
C LEU A 258 8.95 5.57 -14.94
N ASP A 259 8.79 6.86 -14.65
CA ASP A 259 9.82 7.90 -14.79
C ASP A 259 10.69 8.05 -13.53
N ASP A 260 10.56 7.15 -12.56
CA ASP A 260 11.29 7.14 -11.28
C ASP A 260 11.11 8.41 -10.42
N VAL A 261 10.07 9.22 -10.69
CA VAL A 261 9.72 10.42 -9.91
C VAL A 261 9.15 10.04 -8.54
N ILE A 262 8.42 8.93 -8.48
CA ILE A 262 7.98 8.30 -7.22
C ILE A 262 8.48 6.87 -7.15
N ASN A 263 8.79 6.39 -5.95
CA ASN A 263 9.22 5.00 -5.74
C ASN A 263 8.04 4.05 -5.51
N ALA A 264 8.31 2.75 -5.52
CA ALA A 264 7.30 1.70 -5.33
C ALA A 264 6.52 1.82 -4.01
N SER A 265 7.13 2.35 -2.95
CA SER A 265 6.46 2.53 -1.65
C SER A 265 5.42 3.65 -1.72
N VAL A 266 5.73 4.78 -2.36
CA VAL A 266 4.77 5.88 -2.58
C VAL A 266 3.68 5.46 -3.57
N ALA A 267 4.05 4.82 -4.68
CA ALA A 267 3.10 4.28 -5.64
C ALA A 267 2.13 3.29 -4.97
N GLY A 268 2.64 2.40 -4.09
CA GLY A 268 1.83 1.49 -3.31
C GLY A 268 0.81 2.20 -2.39
N LEU A 269 1.17 3.35 -1.80
CA LEU A 269 0.22 4.13 -0.99
C LEU A 269 -0.93 4.70 -1.83
N ILE A 270 -0.64 5.15 -3.06
CA ILE A 270 -1.64 5.69 -3.98
C ILE A 270 -2.55 4.56 -4.49
N ALA A 271 -1.96 3.43 -4.88
CA ALA A 271 -2.65 2.26 -5.41
C ALA A 271 -3.70 1.67 -4.46
N ARG A 272 -3.52 1.83 -3.14
CA ARG A 272 -4.50 1.41 -2.11
C ARG A 272 -5.85 2.11 -2.26
N MET A 273 -5.91 3.30 -2.86
CA MET A 273 -7.16 4.03 -3.01
C MET A 273 -8.00 3.43 -4.15
N PRO A 274 -9.25 3.02 -3.91
CA PRO A 274 -10.09 2.40 -4.94
C PRO A 274 -10.59 3.39 -6.00
N ASN A 275 -10.63 4.68 -5.71
CA ASN A 275 -11.17 5.70 -6.62
C ASN A 275 -10.05 6.36 -7.44
N VAL A 276 -10.15 6.28 -8.76
CA VAL A 276 -9.15 6.82 -9.70
C VAL A 276 -9.03 8.34 -9.59
N ASP A 277 -10.12 9.09 -9.45
CA ASP A 277 -10.04 10.55 -9.32
C ASP A 277 -9.28 10.98 -8.06
N GLN A 278 -9.49 10.27 -6.94
CA GLN A 278 -8.74 10.51 -5.70
C GLN A 278 -7.26 10.16 -5.88
N GLN A 279 -6.94 9.10 -6.61
CA GLN A 279 -5.55 8.83 -6.98
C GLN A 279 -4.95 9.98 -7.79
N ARG A 280 -5.67 10.52 -8.79
CA ARG A 280 -5.19 11.65 -9.62
C ARG A 280 -4.93 12.90 -8.80
N GLU A 281 -5.88 13.27 -7.94
CA GLU A 281 -5.76 14.42 -7.03
C GLU A 281 -4.57 14.26 -6.07
N ALA A 282 -4.48 13.10 -5.41
CA ALA A 282 -3.38 12.79 -4.51
C ALA A 282 -2.03 12.82 -5.23
N THR A 283 -1.95 12.25 -6.43
CA THR A 283 -0.73 12.21 -7.24
C THR A 283 -0.28 13.62 -7.59
N ALA A 284 -1.19 14.47 -8.09
CA ALA A 284 -0.86 15.86 -8.41
C ALA A 284 -0.27 16.61 -7.20
N ARG A 285 -0.88 16.42 -6.02
CA ARG A 285 -0.40 17.05 -4.78
C ARG A 285 0.94 16.47 -4.31
N ILE A 286 1.11 15.15 -4.40
CA ILE A 286 2.34 14.44 -4.02
C ILE A 286 3.51 14.89 -4.90
N LEU A 287 3.32 15.01 -6.21
CA LEU A 287 4.37 15.42 -7.15
C LEU A 287 4.79 16.88 -6.96
N THR A 288 3.85 17.76 -6.62
CA THR A 288 4.16 19.18 -6.35
C THR A 288 4.91 19.37 -5.02
N GLY A 289 4.65 18.49 -4.06
CA GLY A 289 5.14 18.54 -2.69
C GLY A 289 5.16 19.92 -2.01
N PHE A 290 6.14 20.21 -1.15
CA PHE A 290 6.16 21.48 -0.40
C PHE A 290 6.84 22.62 -1.16
N ASN A 291 7.87 22.32 -1.96
CA ASN A 291 8.72 23.30 -2.64
C ASN A 291 8.86 23.02 -4.15
N GLY A 292 7.90 22.33 -4.76
CA GLY A 292 8.00 21.86 -6.15
C GLY A 292 8.73 20.52 -6.32
N GLU A 293 9.17 19.91 -5.22
CA GLU A 293 9.75 18.55 -5.20
C GLU A 293 8.71 17.54 -4.70
N PRO A 294 8.68 16.32 -5.26
CA PRO A 294 7.78 15.26 -4.80
C PRO A 294 7.91 14.94 -3.31
N PHE A 295 6.79 14.56 -2.68
CA PHE A 295 6.81 14.14 -1.28
C PHE A 295 7.68 12.90 -1.04
N THR A 296 8.37 12.91 0.10
CA THR A 296 8.96 11.69 0.67
C THR A 296 7.87 10.70 1.04
N PHE A 297 8.23 9.42 1.20
CA PHE A 297 7.29 8.38 1.66
C PHE A 297 6.50 8.79 2.90
N ARG A 298 7.16 9.36 3.93
CA ARG A 298 6.49 9.77 5.18
C ARG A 298 5.51 10.91 4.94
N ALA A 299 5.93 11.93 4.17
CA ALA A 299 5.07 13.07 3.86
C ALA A 299 3.84 12.64 3.02
N ALA A 300 4.03 11.75 2.04
CA ALA A 300 2.95 11.18 1.25
C ALA A 300 1.99 10.35 2.13
N ALA A 301 2.52 9.48 3.00
CA ALA A 301 1.69 8.68 3.91
C ALA A 301 0.86 9.56 4.86
N ASP A 302 1.47 10.58 5.46
CA ASP A 302 0.79 11.50 6.36
C ASP A 302 -0.28 12.33 5.64
N TYR A 303 0.03 12.81 4.44
CA TYR A 303 -0.92 13.55 3.60
C TYR A 303 -2.11 12.68 3.21
N LEU A 304 -1.85 11.48 2.68
CA LEU A 304 -2.89 10.55 2.26
C LEU A 304 -3.80 10.15 3.43
N ARG A 305 -3.24 9.92 4.62
CA ARG A 305 -4.02 9.59 5.82
C ARG A 305 -4.93 10.73 6.30
N LYS A 306 -4.57 11.97 6.01
CA LYS A 306 -5.36 13.16 6.41
C LYS A 306 -6.46 13.51 5.41
N GLU A 307 -6.22 13.29 4.11
CA GLU A 307 -7.12 13.76 3.06
C GLU A 307 -7.92 12.65 2.37
N PHE A 308 -7.39 11.41 2.29
CA PHE A 308 -7.97 10.34 1.46
C PHE A 308 -8.29 9.06 2.23
N MET A 309 -7.41 8.61 3.12
CA MET A 309 -7.52 7.39 3.92
C MET A 309 -7.87 7.72 5.38
N LEU A 310 -9.13 8.10 5.63
CA LEU A 310 -9.58 8.78 6.84
C LEU A 310 -9.89 7.82 7.99
N ASP A 311 -9.54 8.22 9.22
CA ASP A 311 -9.73 7.41 10.43
C ASP A 311 -11.20 7.32 10.86
N LEU A 312 -11.77 6.10 10.84
CA LEU A 312 -13.15 5.84 11.24
C LEU A 312 -13.38 6.02 12.75
N ALA A 313 -12.35 5.91 13.59
CA ALA A 313 -12.48 6.17 15.02
C ALA A 313 -12.75 7.66 15.32
N ARG A 314 -12.44 8.54 14.36
CA ARG A 314 -12.67 10.00 14.43
C ARG A 314 -13.83 10.45 13.54
N ALA A 315 -14.62 9.51 13.01
CA ALA A 315 -15.76 9.85 12.15
C ALA A 315 -16.80 10.66 12.94
N PRO A 316 -17.28 11.81 12.41
CA PRO A 316 -18.34 12.59 13.04
C PRO A 316 -19.74 11.99 12.84
N PHE A 317 -19.81 10.70 12.46
CA PHE A 317 -21.02 10.00 12.09
C PHE A 317 -20.99 8.56 12.65
N ASN A 318 -22.16 7.94 12.76
CA ASN A 318 -22.26 6.59 13.32
C ASN A 318 -21.83 5.54 12.27
N ILE A 319 -20.67 4.92 12.48
CA ILE A 319 -20.11 3.91 11.57
C ILE A 319 -20.96 2.63 11.44
N HIS A 320 -21.90 2.40 12.37
CA HIS A 320 -22.80 1.24 12.37
C HIS A 320 -24.14 1.51 11.67
N ALA A 321 -24.46 2.77 11.33
CA ALA A 321 -25.72 3.11 10.72
C ALA A 321 -25.82 2.59 9.27
N ILE A 322 -26.98 2.08 8.89
CA ILE A 322 -27.26 1.44 7.59
C ILE A 322 -27.98 2.37 6.61
N ASP A 323 -28.42 3.54 7.06
CA ASP A 323 -29.40 4.40 6.40
C ASP A 323 -28.77 5.64 5.75
N TYR A 324 -27.44 5.70 5.60
CA TYR A 324 -26.80 6.73 4.80
C TYR A 324 -27.11 6.55 3.31
N LYS A 325 -27.38 7.64 2.59
CA LYS A 325 -27.78 7.58 1.18
C LYS A 325 -26.66 7.11 0.25
N VAL A 326 -25.41 7.42 0.59
CA VAL A 326 -24.25 7.24 -0.29
C VAL A 326 -23.65 5.83 -0.27
N ALA A 327 -23.84 5.07 0.80
CA ALA A 327 -23.27 3.74 0.94
C ALA A 327 -23.89 2.97 2.11
N THR A 328 -23.68 1.66 2.12
CA THR A 328 -23.98 0.77 3.25
C THR A 328 -23.14 1.10 4.50
N THR A 329 -23.33 0.33 5.58
CA THR A 329 -22.60 0.47 6.85
C THR A 329 -21.07 0.39 6.67
N CYS A 330 -20.33 1.15 7.47
CA CYS A 330 -18.86 1.12 7.44
C CYS A 330 -18.31 -0.22 7.96
N THR A 331 -19.06 -0.95 8.78
CA THR A 331 -18.61 -2.24 9.35
C THR A 331 -18.61 -3.40 8.36
N ALA A 332 -19.29 -3.27 7.22
CA ALA A 332 -19.27 -4.26 6.13
C ALA A 332 -18.70 -3.67 4.83
N CYS A 333 -18.06 -2.50 4.90
CA CYS A 333 -17.59 -1.79 3.71
C CYS A 333 -16.31 -2.44 3.15
N PRO A 334 -16.27 -2.81 1.86
CA PRO A 334 -15.06 -3.37 1.23
C PRO A 334 -13.93 -2.35 1.03
N LYS A 335 -14.23 -1.05 1.23
CA LYS A 335 -13.26 0.06 1.19
C LYS A 335 -12.67 0.38 2.57
N ARG A 336 -12.89 -0.48 3.57
CA ARG A 336 -12.32 -0.36 4.92
C ARG A 336 -10.95 -1.02 4.95
N SER A 337 -9.97 -0.43 5.62
CA SER A 337 -8.66 -1.09 5.79
C SER A 337 -8.78 -2.48 6.42
N GLY A 338 -9.61 -2.65 7.44
CA GLY A 338 -9.84 -3.93 8.10
C GLY A 338 -10.61 -4.98 7.28
N SER A 339 -11.07 -4.68 6.05
CA SER A 339 -11.56 -5.71 5.13
C SER A 339 -10.45 -6.29 4.25
N LYS A 340 -9.23 -5.74 4.31
CA LYS A 340 -8.05 -6.16 3.54
C LYS A 340 -6.77 -6.12 4.41
N PRO A 341 -6.64 -6.99 5.43
CA PRO A 341 -5.54 -6.91 6.41
C PRO A 341 -4.14 -6.98 5.78
N ASP A 342 -3.93 -7.80 4.75
CA ASP A 342 -2.64 -7.94 4.06
C ASP A 342 -2.13 -6.62 3.47
N LEU A 343 -3.05 -5.74 3.03
CA LEU A 343 -2.71 -4.48 2.38
C LEU A 343 -2.39 -3.37 3.38
N PHE A 344 -2.89 -3.50 4.62
CA PHE A 344 -2.91 -2.46 5.65
C PHE A 344 -2.41 -2.95 7.02
N ASP A 345 -1.45 -3.85 7.12
CA ASP A 345 -0.79 -4.22 8.39
C ASP A 345 0.02 -3.06 9.04
N ASP A 346 0.32 -1.97 8.31
CA ASP A 346 0.79 -0.69 8.87
C ASP A 346 -0.30 0.02 9.69
N VAL A 347 -1.54 -0.44 9.49
CA VAL A 347 -2.83 -0.33 10.20
C VAL A 347 -2.92 -0.72 11.66
N LYS A 348 -1.99 -0.32 12.56
CA LYS A 348 -1.94 -0.98 13.89
C LYS A 348 -3.20 -0.83 14.76
N THR A 349 -3.92 0.28 14.63
CA THR A 349 -5.07 0.60 15.48
C THR A 349 -6.16 1.29 14.69
N GLY A 350 -7.40 0.85 14.88
CA GLY A 350 -8.57 1.39 14.20
C GLY A 350 -8.64 1.00 12.73
N ASP A 351 -9.70 1.47 12.07
CA ASP A 351 -9.94 1.25 10.65
C ASP A 351 -9.93 2.56 9.89
N LEU A 352 -9.40 2.53 8.67
CA LEU A 352 -9.40 3.65 7.73
C LEU A 352 -10.48 3.45 6.67
N CYS A 353 -11.18 4.53 6.34
CA CYS A 353 -12.00 4.65 5.15
C CYS A 353 -11.12 5.04 3.97
N GLN A 354 -11.08 4.22 2.92
CA GLN A 354 -10.27 4.49 1.71
C GLN A 354 -10.97 5.42 0.70
N ASP A 355 -12.12 5.98 1.05
CA ASP A 355 -12.94 6.81 0.16
C ASP A 355 -13.37 8.09 0.89
N SER A 356 -12.54 9.14 0.77
CA SER A 356 -12.82 10.43 1.39
C SER A 356 -14.12 11.09 0.89
N ARG A 357 -14.57 10.83 -0.35
CA ARG A 357 -15.86 11.34 -0.84
C ARG A 357 -17.03 10.69 -0.12
N CYS A 358 -16.99 9.37 0.07
CA CYS A 358 -17.98 8.64 0.88
C CYS A 358 -17.99 9.12 2.33
N PHE A 359 -16.82 9.27 2.94
CA PHE A 359 -16.69 9.78 4.31
C PHE A 359 -17.28 11.20 4.43
N ALA A 360 -16.92 12.12 3.53
CA ALA A 360 -17.42 13.49 3.54
C ALA A 360 -18.94 13.55 3.36
N ALA A 361 -19.50 12.74 2.46
CA ALA A 361 -20.95 12.71 2.26
C ALA A 361 -21.70 12.14 3.47
N LYS A 362 -21.15 11.13 4.16
CA LYS A 362 -21.71 10.62 5.43
C LYS A 362 -21.62 11.65 6.55
N SER A 363 -20.49 12.38 6.63
CA SER A 363 -20.32 13.47 7.58
C SER A 363 -21.35 14.58 7.37
N GLU A 364 -21.54 15.00 6.12
CA GLU A 364 -22.51 16.02 5.77
C GLU A 364 -23.95 15.57 6.08
N GLU A 365 -24.32 14.33 5.71
CA GLU A 365 -25.64 13.80 6.01
C GLU A 365 -25.89 13.69 7.52
N ALA A 366 -24.91 13.21 8.29
CA ALA A 366 -25.01 13.14 9.75
C ALA A 366 -25.14 14.53 10.38
N HIS A 367 -24.38 15.51 9.87
CA HIS A 367 -24.45 16.89 10.31
C HIS A 367 -25.82 17.52 10.04
N GLN A 368 -26.36 17.32 8.84
CA GLN A 368 -27.70 17.78 8.48
C GLN A 368 -28.79 17.17 9.38
N ARG A 369 -28.69 15.87 9.70
CA ARG A 369 -29.61 15.20 10.64
C ARG A 369 -29.51 15.81 12.04
N LEU A 370 -28.32 16.12 12.53
CA LEU A 370 -28.13 16.74 13.83
C LEU A 370 -28.72 18.17 13.87
N LEU A 371 -28.51 18.95 12.81
CA LEU A 371 -29.14 20.27 12.66
C LEU A 371 -30.66 20.16 12.66
N GLN A 372 -31.22 19.17 11.96
CA GLN A 372 -32.67 18.95 11.94
C GLN A 372 -33.19 18.53 13.32
N GLN A 373 -32.49 17.65 14.04
CA GLN A 373 -32.84 17.29 15.42
C GLN A 373 -32.84 18.52 16.35
N CYS A 374 -31.89 19.44 16.19
CA CYS A 374 -31.88 20.69 16.96
C CYS A 374 -33.08 21.59 16.62
N ARG A 375 -33.51 21.65 15.36
CA ARG A 375 -34.73 22.37 14.95
C ARG A 375 -35.97 21.75 15.58
N ASP A 376 -36.08 20.43 15.49
CA ASP A 376 -37.21 19.66 16.01
C ASP A 376 -37.29 19.75 17.54
N ALA A 377 -36.13 19.84 18.21
CA ALA A 377 -36.01 20.13 19.64
C ALA A 377 -36.41 21.58 20.03
N GLY A 378 -36.66 22.46 19.06
CA GLY A 378 -37.05 23.85 19.28
C GLY A 378 -35.89 24.80 19.60
N HIS A 379 -34.66 24.41 19.25
CA HIS A 379 -33.49 25.26 19.44
C HIS A 379 -33.43 26.37 18.38
N ARG A 380 -32.96 27.54 18.79
CA ARG A 380 -32.57 28.59 17.85
C ARG A 380 -31.20 28.26 17.28
N LEU A 381 -31.13 27.97 15.99
CA LEU A 381 -29.86 27.72 15.30
C LEU A 381 -29.18 29.03 14.88
N VAL A 382 -27.86 29.10 15.11
CA VAL A 382 -27.00 30.19 14.64
C VAL A 382 -25.85 29.60 13.83
N GLN A 383 -25.71 30.05 12.57
CA GLN A 383 -24.77 29.48 11.60
C GLN A 383 -24.00 30.62 10.88
N GLY A 384 -22.90 30.25 10.20
CA GLY A 384 -22.16 31.15 9.31
C GLY A 384 -21.62 32.40 10.01
N LYS A 385 -21.78 33.57 9.38
CA LYS A 385 -21.22 34.85 9.86
C LYS A 385 -21.71 35.22 11.26
N ASP A 386 -22.94 34.85 11.62
CA ASP A 386 -23.48 35.14 12.95
C ASP A 386 -22.90 34.21 14.02
N ALA A 387 -22.57 32.96 13.67
CA ALA A 387 -21.80 32.09 14.53
C ALA A 387 -20.36 32.58 14.70
N THR A 388 -19.73 33.09 13.62
CA THR A 388 -18.40 33.70 13.70
C THR A 388 -18.38 34.86 14.68
N LYS A 389 -19.35 35.79 14.63
CA LYS A 389 -19.43 36.90 15.61
C LYS A 389 -19.52 36.43 17.07
N LEU A 390 -20.19 35.30 17.30
CA LEU A 390 -20.35 34.73 18.64
C LEU A 390 -19.11 33.95 19.09
N LEU A 391 -18.30 33.43 18.17
CA LEU A 391 -17.17 32.54 18.45
C LEU A 391 -15.78 33.18 18.19
N SER A 392 -15.67 34.26 17.41
CA SER A 392 -14.41 34.93 17.05
C SER A 392 -14.18 36.18 17.91
N GLY A 393 -13.34 36.08 18.95
CA GLY A 393 -12.93 37.18 19.83
C GLY A 393 -12.67 36.71 21.27
N GLU A 394 -12.58 37.64 22.23
CA GLU A 394 -12.69 37.36 23.67
C GLU A 394 -14.15 37.09 24.09
N VAL A 395 -14.87 36.26 23.36
CA VAL A 395 -16.17 35.77 23.85
C VAL A 395 -15.88 34.64 24.83
N LYS A 396 -15.39 35.01 26.02
CA LYS A 396 -15.75 34.28 27.25
C LYS A 396 -17.25 34.05 27.15
N LEU A 397 -17.74 32.84 27.49
CA LEU A 397 -19.16 32.58 27.75
C LEU A 397 -19.75 33.88 28.30
N ASP A 398 -20.57 34.56 27.50
CA ASP A 398 -21.17 35.80 27.94
C ASP A 398 -21.77 35.48 29.30
N SER A 399 -21.45 36.25 30.34
CA SER A 399 -21.55 35.88 31.77
C SER A 399 -22.95 35.41 32.23
N GLY A 400 -23.93 35.32 31.32
CA GLY A 400 -25.23 34.71 31.47
C GLY A 400 -25.56 33.56 30.51
N HIS A 401 -24.62 32.78 29.97
CA HIS A 401 -24.91 31.52 29.25
C HIS A 401 -24.15 30.33 29.85
N TYR A 402 -24.70 29.12 29.69
CA TYR A 402 -24.09 27.85 30.07
C TYR A 402 -24.10 26.87 28.88
N VAL A 403 -23.09 26.02 28.77
CA VAL A 403 -23.04 24.96 27.77
C VAL A 403 -23.93 23.79 28.20
N ALA A 404 -24.86 23.37 27.33
CA ALA A 404 -25.86 22.35 27.67
C ALA A 404 -25.25 20.95 27.91
N SER A 405 -24.12 20.66 27.27
CA SER A 405 -23.35 19.42 27.44
C SER A 405 -22.35 19.45 28.59
N GLU A 406 -22.38 20.50 29.44
CA GLU A 406 -21.51 20.63 30.60
C GLU A 406 -22.33 20.73 31.90
N PRO A 407 -21.77 20.33 33.05
CA PRO A 407 -22.42 20.51 34.34
C PRO A 407 -22.35 21.99 34.79
N CYS A 408 -23.41 22.46 35.43
CA CYS A 408 -23.50 23.83 35.95
C CYS A 408 -23.21 23.88 37.46
N SER A 409 -21.93 23.75 37.82
CA SER A 409 -21.48 23.66 39.22
C SER A 409 -21.75 24.93 40.05
N ASP A 410 -21.98 26.07 39.40
CA ASP A 410 -22.24 27.35 40.07
C ASP A 410 -23.67 27.43 40.62
N LEU A 411 -24.65 26.83 39.93
CA LEU A 411 -26.07 26.93 40.26
C LEU A 411 -26.65 25.66 40.89
N THR A 412 -26.01 24.50 40.73
CA THR A 412 -26.45 23.23 41.29
C THR A 412 -25.29 22.40 41.84
N SER A 413 -25.56 21.54 42.82
CA SER A 413 -24.62 20.49 43.26
C SER A 413 -24.67 19.24 42.38
N ASP A 414 -25.64 19.16 41.47
CA ASP A 414 -25.73 18.08 40.49
C ASP A 414 -24.57 18.18 39.49
N LYS A 415 -23.89 17.05 39.27
CA LYS A 415 -22.73 16.96 38.38
C LYS A 415 -23.09 16.46 36.98
N ARG A 416 -24.37 16.20 36.72
CA ARG A 416 -24.87 15.82 35.39
C ARG A 416 -24.85 17.00 34.43
N GLN A 417 -24.83 16.70 33.13
CA GLN A 417 -24.93 17.72 32.09
C GLN A 417 -26.33 18.35 32.11
N LEU A 418 -26.46 19.61 31.68
CA LEU A 418 -27.77 20.26 31.64
C LEU A 418 -28.76 19.52 30.73
N PHE A 419 -28.30 18.90 29.65
CA PHE A 419 -29.12 18.02 28.82
C PHE A 419 -29.69 16.81 29.56
N ASP A 420 -28.95 16.21 30.49
CA ASP A 420 -29.44 15.07 31.28
C ASP A 420 -30.45 15.51 32.35
N ILE A 421 -30.31 16.74 32.85
CA ILE A 421 -31.19 17.28 33.89
C ILE A 421 -32.52 17.73 33.28
N PHE A 422 -32.51 18.42 32.13
CA PHE A 422 -33.70 19.04 31.53
C PHE A 422 -34.23 18.33 30.28
N GLY A 423 -33.46 17.44 29.68
CA GLY A 423 -33.72 16.89 28.36
C GLY A 423 -33.26 17.83 27.23
N ALA A 424 -33.02 17.25 26.05
CA ALA A 424 -32.54 17.99 24.89
C ALA A 424 -33.63 18.80 24.16
N ALA A 425 -34.91 18.48 24.33
CA ALA A 425 -36.02 19.18 23.66
C ALA A 425 -36.55 20.36 24.49
N GLN A 426 -35.83 21.48 24.49
CA GLN A 426 -36.19 22.65 25.28
C GLN A 426 -36.23 23.94 24.44
N LYS A 427 -37.35 24.66 24.53
CA LYS A 427 -37.51 25.97 23.88
C LYS A 427 -36.60 27.01 24.54
N GLY A 428 -35.94 27.83 23.71
CA GLY A 428 -35.07 28.91 24.15
C GLY A 428 -33.59 28.51 24.31
N PHE A 429 -33.25 27.24 24.02
CA PHE A 429 -31.87 26.83 23.83
C PHE A 429 -31.35 27.37 22.50
N VAL A 430 -30.08 27.76 22.46
CA VAL A 430 -29.44 28.33 21.28
C VAL A 430 -28.32 27.39 20.85
N THR A 431 -28.45 26.75 19.68
CA THR A 431 -27.39 25.90 19.14
C THR A 431 -26.59 26.68 18.11
N ILE A 432 -25.29 26.79 18.35
CA ILE A 432 -24.34 27.50 17.51
C ILE A 432 -23.49 26.46 16.78
N GLU A 433 -23.42 26.57 15.46
CA GLU A 433 -22.52 25.77 14.64
C GLU A 433 -21.16 26.47 14.51
N HIS A 434 -20.09 25.80 14.91
CA HIS A 434 -18.75 26.35 14.76
C HIS A 434 -18.39 26.50 13.27
N PRO A 435 -17.92 27.69 12.81
CA PRO A 435 -17.77 27.99 11.38
C PRO A 435 -16.72 27.15 10.65
N THR A 436 -15.69 26.67 11.36
CA THR A 436 -14.61 25.85 10.77
C THR A 436 -14.77 24.35 10.99
N THR A 437 -15.10 23.92 12.21
CA THR A 437 -15.19 22.49 12.57
C THR A 437 -16.58 21.90 12.36
N HIS A 438 -17.60 22.73 12.12
CA HIS A 438 -19.01 22.35 12.08
C HIS A 438 -19.54 21.69 13.37
N ALA A 439 -18.76 21.72 14.46
CA ALA A 439 -19.20 21.22 15.75
C ALA A 439 -20.38 22.06 16.27
N LEU A 440 -21.42 21.39 16.76
CA LEU A 440 -22.57 22.06 17.35
C LEU A 440 -22.38 22.23 18.86
N VAL A 441 -22.48 23.46 19.33
CA VAL A 441 -22.46 23.79 20.76
C VAL A 441 -23.80 24.40 21.13
N THR A 442 -24.48 23.83 22.12
CA THR A 442 -25.76 24.35 22.58
C THR A 442 -25.57 25.18 23.84
N TRP A 443 -25.94 26.45 23.77
CA TRP A 443 -25.94 27.40 24.87
C TRP A 443 -27.33 27.57 25.45
N VAL A 444 -27.39 27.65 26.77
CA VAL A 444 -28.61 27.89 27.54
C VAL A 444 -28.44 29.19 28.33
N PRO A 445 -29.30 30.20 28.12
CA PRO A 445 -29.29 31.41 28.94
C PRO A 445 -29.47 31.10 30.44
N ALA A 446 -28.67 31.73 31.30
CA ALA A 446 -28.68 31.54 32.76
C ALA A 446 -30.06 31.75 33.39
N LYS A 447 -30.88 32.66 32.84
CA LYS A 447 -32.26 32.86 33.26
C LYS A 447 -33.11 31.60 33.07
N ILE A 448 -32.92 30.89 31.95
CA ILE A 448 -33.61 29.63 31.65
C ILE A 448 -33.07 28.52 32.55
N VAL A 449 -31.75 28.40 32.70
CA VAL A 449 -31.14 27.39 33.60
C VAL A 449 -31.66 27.54 35.03
N LYS A 450 -31.66 28.76 35.60
CA LYS A 450 -32.19 29.00 36.95
C LYS A 450 -33.66 28.60 37.09
N LYS A 451 -34.50 28.96 36.11
CA LYS A 451 -35.93 28.62 36.11
C LYS A 451 -36.14 27.10 36.06
N LEU A 452 -35.39 26.40 35.22
CA LEU A 452 -35.49 24.94 35.09
C LEU A 452 -34.94 24.20 36.31
N LEU A 453 -33.83 24.65 36.91
CA LEU A 453 -33.31 24.11 38.16
C LEU A 453 -34.27 24.32 39.33
N GLN A 454 -34.89 25.50 39.42
CA GLN A 454 -35.89 25.80 40.45
C GLN A 454 -37.11 24.88 40.30
N ALA A 455 -37.61 24.68 39.08
CA ALA A 455 -38.73 23.78 38.81
C ALA A 455 -38.42 22.32 39.19
N LYS A 456 -37.16 21.89 39.14
CA LYS A 456 -36.71 20.56 39.58
C LYS A 456 -36.24 20.49 41.03
N GLY A 457 -36.27 21.60 41.77
CA GLY A 457 -35.77 21.65 43.15
C GLY A 457 -34.26 21.46 43.30
N LEU A 458 -33.48 21.67 42.22
CA LEU A 458 -32.03 21.43 42.16
C LEU A 458 -31.20 22.72 42.24
N LEU A 459 -31.84 23.88 42.38
CA LEU A 459 -31.18 25.17 42.47
C LEU A 459 -30.54 25.32 43.87
N ARG A 460 -29.25 25.67 43.92
CA ARG A 460 -28.59 26.03 45.18
C ARG A 460 -29.28 27.25 45.80
N ALA A 461 -29.46 27.22 47.12
CA ALA A 461 -29.89 28.39 47.87
C ALA A 461 -28.88 29.52 47.62
N ALA A 462 -29.39 30.73 47.34
CA ALA A 462 -28.52 31.89 47.17
C ALA A 462 -27.68 32.09 48.44
N ALA A 463 -26.36 32.25 48.30
CA ALA A 463 -25.51 32.61 49.42
C ALA A 463 -26.05 33.91 50.05
N PRO A 464 -26.14 34.00 51.39
CA PRO A 464 -26.61 35.22 52.05
C PRO A 464 -25.74 36.40 51.60
N LYS A 465 -26.40 37.49 51.19
CA LYS A 465 -25.75 38.71 50.72
C LYS A 465 -24.79 39.18 51.82
N PRO A 466 -23.49 39.40 51.56
CA PRO A 466 -22.60 39.92 52.58
C PRO A 466 -23.16 41.24 53.11
N ALA A 467 -23.26 41.34 54.43
CA ALA A 467 -23.78 42.53 55.09
C ALA A 467 -22.99 43.77 54.62
N PRO A 468 -23.65 44.92 54.39
CA PRO A 468 -22.94 46.14 54.01
C PRO A 468 -21.89 46.45 55.07
N ALA A 469 -20.65 46.71 54.64
CA ALA A 469 -19.56 47.07 55.52
C ALA A 469 -19.97 48.28 56.39
N PRO A 470 -19.70 48.29 57.70
CA PRO A 470 -20.03 49.41 58.56
C PRO A 470 -19.29 50.66 58.06
N ALA A 471 -20.01 51.79 58.06
CA ALA A 471 -19.46 53.09 57.65
C ALA A 471 -18.22 53.44 58.51
N PRO A 472 -17.16 53.99 57.91
CA PRO A 472 -15.98 54.41 58.66
C PRO A 472 -16.37 55.55 59.64
N VAL A 473 -15.98 55.37 60.90
CA VAL A 473 -16.21 56.31 62.01
C VAL A 473 -15.34 57.55 61.89
#